data_AF-A0AAW6XXI9-F1
#
_entry.id   AF-A0AAW6XXI9-F1
#
_cell.length_a   1.000
_cell.length_b   1.000
_cell.length_c   1.000
_cell.angle_alpha   90.00
_cell.angle_beta   90.00
_cell.angle_gamma   90.00
#
_symmetry.space_group_name_H-M   'P 1'
#
loop_
_entity.id
_entity.type
_entity.pdbx_description
1 polymer ?
#
loop_
_entity_poly.entity_id
_entity_poly.type
_entity_poly.pdbx_seq_one_letter_code
_entity_poly.pdbx_strand_id
1 'polypeptide(L)' 'MDASGQWLPLACTLNGSLVQDYFCRILGTDYKELDALAQAGEPGCGGMVMIPYFVGERTPNLPDA' A
#
# COMPACT_ATOMS: atom_id res chain seq x y z
N MET A 1 -1.05 0.96 -26.17
CA MET A 1 -2.37 0.79 -26.82
C MET A 1 -2.86 -0.57 -26.39
N ASP A 2 -4.02 -0.67 -25.77
CA ASP A 2 -4.58 -1.97 -25.38
C ASP A 2 -5.09 -2.75 -26.60
N ALA A 3 -5.53 -3.99 -26.38
CA ALA A 3 -6.03 -4.88 -27.42
C ALA A 3 -7.30 -4.38 -28.13
N SER A 4 -7.88 -3.24 -27.70
CA SER A 4 -9.05 -2.58 -28.31
C SER A 4 -8.72 -1.28 -29.04
N GLY A 5 -7.43 -0.92 -29.13
CA GLY A 5 -6.99 0.33 -29.76
C GLY A 5 -7.09 1.56 -28.85
N GLN A 6 -7.38 1.37 -27.56
CA GLN A 6 -7.53 2.45 -26.57
C GLN A 6 -6.27 2.59 -25.70
N TRP A 7 -6.28 3.58 -24.79
CA TRP A 7 -5.20 3.83 -23.84
C TRP A 7 -5.43 3.05 -22.54
N LEU A 8 -4.39 2.34 -22.08
CA LEU A 8 -4.38 1.62 -20.81
C LEU A 8 -3.28 2.19 -19.91
N PRO A 9 -3.58 3.20 -19.08
CA PRO A 9 -2.62 3.72 -18.11
C PRO A 9 -2.38 2.66 -17.03
N LEU A 10 -1.11 2.36 -16.79
CA LEU A 10 -0.68 1.41 -15.77
C LEU A 10 0.15 2.15 -14.72
N ALA A 11 -0.20 1.96 -13.46
CA ALA A 11 0.60 2.37 -12.32
C ALA A 11 1.01 1.12 -11.55
N CYS A 12 2.31 0.93 -11.37
CA CYS A 12 2.84 -0.16 -10.58
C CYS A 12 3.17 0.36 -9.18
N THR A 13 2.75 -0.39 -8.16
CA THR A 13 3.06 -0.14 -6.75
C THR A 13 3.90 -1.31 -6.23
N LEU A 14 5.12 -1.04 -5.79
CA LEU A 14 6.02 -2.01 -5.19
C LEU A 14 5.58 -2.38 -3.77
N ASN A 15 5.06 -1.40 -3.03
CA ASN A 15 4.68 -1.55 -1.62
C ASN A 15 3.19 -1.93 -1.46
N GLY A 16 2.76 -2.99 -2.17
CA GLY A 16 1.42 -3.55 -2.02
C GLY A 16 1.32 -4.48 -0.82
N SER A 17 1.39 -5.79 -1.08
CA SER A 17 1.34 -6.82 -0.02
C SER A 17 2.50 -6.73 0.98
N LEU A 18 3.68 -6.28 0.53
CA LEU A 18 4.87 -6.13 1.37
C LEU A 18 4.62 -5.26 2.61
N VAL A 19 3.77 -4.23 2.49
CA VAL A 19 3.41 -3.36 3.61
C VAL A 19 2.55 -4.10 4.61
N GLN A 20 1.58 -4.88 4.14
CA GLN A 20 0.72 -5.69 4.99
C GLN A 20 1.56 -6.72 5.77
N ASP A 21 2.49 -7.39 5.11
CA ASP A 21 3.41 -8.35 5.73
C ASP A 21 4.25 -7.71 6.83
N TYR A 22 4.74 -6.49 6.58
CA TYR A 22 5.49 -5.72 7.55
C TYR A 22 4.65 -5.43 8.80
N PHE A 23 3.40 -4.99 8.63
CA PHE A 23 2.53 -4.69 9.77
C PHE A 23 2.11 -5.94 10.54
N CYS A 24 1.81 -7.06 9.87
CA CYS A 24 1.59 -8.35 10.53
C CYS A 24 2.78 -8.72 11.43
N ARG A 25 4.01 -8.53 10.93
CA ARG A 25 5.23 -8.85 11.71
C ARG A 25 5.43 -7.95 12.93
N ILE A 26 5.29 -6.63 12.78
CA ILE A 26 5.57 -5.71 13.91
C ILE A 26 4.46 -5.70 14.96
N LEU A 27 3.21 -6.00 14.56
CA LEU A 27 2.07 -6.09 15.49
C LEU A 27 1.89 -7.49 16.06
N GLY A 28 2.61 -8.49 15.53
CA GLY A 28 2.51 -9.89 15.96
C GLY A 28 1.16 -10.52 15.60
N THR A 29 0.60 -10.15 14.46
CA THR A 29 -0.73 -10.58 14.00
C THR A 29 -0.64 -11.39 12.71
N ASP A 30 -1.70 -12.14 12.41
CA ASP A 30 -1.98 -12.61 11.04
C ASP A 30 -2.77 -11.56 10.22
N TYR A 31 -3.09 -11.86 8.96
CA TYR A 31 -3.85 -10.93 8.10
C TYR A 31 -5.29 -10.71 8.56
N LYS A 32 -5.95 -11.70 9.17
CA LYS A 32 -7.34 -11.57 9.64
C LYS A 32 -7.39 -10.67 10.87
N GLU A 33 -6.42 -10.85 11.77
CA GLU A 33 -6.25 -10.01 12.93
C GLU A 33 -5.87 -8.59 12.54
N LEU A 34 -4.99 -8.42 11.55
CA LEU A 34 -4.65 -7.10 10.99
C LEU A 34 -5.88 -6.41 10.37
N ASP A 35 -6.71 -7.15 9.61
CA ASP A 35 -7.97 -6.63 9.05
C ASP A 35 -8.94 -6.21 10.17
N ALA A 36 -9.11 -7.04 11.20
CA ALA A 36 -9.95 -6.70 12.35
C ALA A 36 -9.47 -5.43 13.08
N LEU A 37 -8.15 -5.25 13.24
CA LEU A 37 -7.57 -4.02 13.81
C LEU A 37 -7.82 -2.80 12.91
N ALA A 38 -7.70 -2.96 11.59
CA ALA A 38 -7.97 -1.88 10.64
C ALA A 38 -9.45 -1.46 10.67
N GLN A 39 -10.38 -2.41 10.78
CA GLN A 39 -11.83 -2.16 10.89
C GLN A 39 -12.23 -1.51 12.21
N ALA A 40 -11.47 -1.72 13.29
CA ALA A 40 -11.71 -1.08 14.58
C ALA A 40 -11.31 0.41 14.58
N GLY A 41 -10.53 0.86 13.60
CA GLY A 41 -10.14 2.25 13.43
C GLY A 41 -11.20 3.07 12.67
N GLU A 42 -11.30 4.35 13.00
CA GLU A 42 -12.13 5.29 12.24
C GLU A 42 -11.51 5.58 10.86
N PRO A 43 -12.31 5.77 9.79
CA PRO A 43 -11.81 6.22 8.50
C PRO A 43 -10.92 7.46 8.62
N GLY A 44 -9.74 7.41 7.99
CA GLY A 44 -8.73 8.47 8.10
C GLY A 44 -7.88 8.43 9.37
N CYS A 45 -8.05 7.42 10.24
CA CYS A 45 -7.19 7.15 11.40
C CYS A 45 -6.94 8.39 12.28
N GLY A 46 -7.97 9.22 12.51
CA GLY A 46 -7.85 10.44 13.31
C GLY A 46 -6.87 11.49 12.76
N GLY A 47 -6.56 11.44 11.47
CA GLY A 47 -5.59 12.32 10.81
C GLY A 47 -4.17 11.76 10.72
N MET A 48 -3.93 10.53 11.18
CA MET A 48 -2.65 9.86 11.00
C MET A 48 -2.44 9.47 9.53
N VAL A 49 -1.27 9.81 8.99
CA VAL A 49 -0.88 9.48 7.60
C VAL A 49 0.44 8.72 7.60
N MET A 50 0.46 7.61 6.85
CA MET A 50 1.65 6.80 6.62
C MET A 50 1.95 6.76 5.12
N ILE A 51 3.21 6.99 4.74
CA ILE A 51 3.69 6.92 3.36
C ILE A 51 4.58 5.68 3.22
N PRO A 52 4.10 4.58 2.59
CA PRO A 52 4.73 3.27 2.71
C PRO A 52 5.81 3.01 1.65
N TYR A 53 6.85 3.85 1.55
CA TYR A 53 7.96 3.64 0.60
C TYR A 53 9.09 2.75 1.16
N PHE A 54 8.74 1.57 1.68
CA PHE A 54 9.69 0.72 2.42
C PHE A 54 10.86 0.22 1.56
N VAL A 55 10.65 0.05 0.26
CA VAL A 55 11.70 -0.37 -0.69
C VAL A 55 11.85 0.63 -1.84
N GLY A 56 11.55 1.91 -1.60
CA GLY A 56 11.32 2.90 -2.67
C GLY A 56 10.01 2.61 -3.41
N GLU A 57 9.70 3.33 -4.48
CA GLU A 57 8.44 3.14 -5.21
C GLU A 57 8.61 3.40 -6.72
N ARG A 58 7.78 2.75 -7.55
CA ARG A 58 7.72 3.03 -9.00
C ARG A 58 6.76 4.19 -9.30
N THR A 59 5.72 4.33 -8.46
CA THR A 59 4.72 5.39 -8.54
C THR A 59 4.40 5.95 -7.14
N PRO A 60 4.78 7.19 -6.81
CA PRO A 60 5.41 8.18 -7.66
C PRO A 60 6.87 7.86 -7.97
N ASN A 61 7.32 8.24 -9.17
CA ASN A 61 8.74 8.26 -9.49
C ASN A 61 9.38 9.44 -8.76
N LEU A 62 9.88 9.20 -7.55
CA LEU A 62 10.58 10.23 -6.77
C LEU A 62 11.93 10.49 -7.46
N PRO A 63 12.20 11.72 -7.93
CA PRO A 63 13.35 12.02 -8.79
C PRO A 63 14.72 11.84 -8.12
N ASP A 64 14.75 11.70 -6.78
CA ASP A 64 15.96 11.61 -5.98
C ASP A 64 15.98 10.35 -5.07
N ALA A 65 15.26 9.28 -5.43
CA ALA A 65 15.22 8.03 -4.65
C ALA A 65 16.51 7.19 -4.73
#